data_AF-A0A6P4IJ79-F1
#
_entry.id   AF-A0A6P4IJ79-F1
#
_cell.length_a   1.000
_cell.length_b   1.000
_cell.length_c   1.000
_cell.angle_alpha   90.00
_cell.angle_beta   90.00
_cell.angle_gamma   90.00
#
_symmetry.space_group_name_H-M   'P 1'
#
loop_
_entity.id
_entity.type
_entity.pdbx_description
1 polymer ?
#
loop_
_entity_poly.entity_id
_entity_poly.type
_entity_poly.pdbx_seq_one_letter_code
_entity_poly.pdbx_strand_id
1 'polypeptide(L)'
;MPRYQKLINEEDNMPSTSSSSSSFQEQQPHRFQRHQKPSVGYHLYLYRQQLAQRNVEYIRLSKAKYCITDTLLSKTVRNLKGCSIDELKTVNNQIVFRHKLKHQILRLRKLKSLGIKNANPKMESTDL
;
A
#
# COMPACT_ATOMS: atom_id res chain seq x y z
N MET A 1 -6.10 17.32 3.26
CA MET A 1 -6.72 18.03 2.12
C MET A 1 -5.84 17.82 0.88
N PRO A 2 -6.39 17.45 -0.30
CA PRO A 2 -5.59 17.01 -1.46
C PRO A 2 -4.90 18.17 -2.18
N ARG A 3 -3.62 17.98 -2.52
CA ARG A 3 -2.67 18.99 -3.05
C ARG A 3 -2.89 19.37 -4.54
N TYR A 4 -3.96 18.89 -5.16
CA TYR A 4 -4.12 18.90 -6.63
C TYR A 4 -5.22 19.84 -7.15
N GLN A 5 -5.95 20.51 -6.27
CA GLN A 5 -7.16 21.25 -6.65
C GLN A 5 -6.90 22.70 -7.11
N LYS A 6 -5.64 23.14 -7.17
CA LYS A 6 -5.28 24.57 -7.31
C LYS A 6 -5.00 25.09 -8.73
N LEU A 7 -5.34 24.38 -9.81
CA LEU A 7 -4.88 24.80 -11.16
C LEU A 7 -5.98 24.97 -12.21
N ILE A 8 -7.23 25.26 -11.81
CA ILE A 8 -8.34 25.36 -12.78
C ILE A 8 -8.87 26.80 -12.96
N ASN A 9 -8.43 27.79 -12.15
CA ASN A 9 -9.09 29.09 -12.11
C ASN A 9 -8.23 30.32 -12.50
N GLU A 10 -7.12 30.17 -13.22
CA GLU A 10 -6.28 31.32 -13.64
C GLU A 10 -6.00 31.35 -15.15
N GLU A 11 -7.03 31.20 -15.98
CA GLU A 11 -6.95 31.42 -17.43
C GLU A 11 -8.02 32.46 -17.80
N ASP A 12 -7.78 33.76 -17.55
CA ASP A 12 -8.53 34.88 -18.16
C ASP A 12 -7.86 36.23 -17.83
N ASN A 13 -6.60 36.42 -18.23
CA ASN A 13 -6.07 37.74 -18.63
C ASN A 13 -4.60 37.62 -19.05
N MET A 14 -4.29 37.84 -20.33
CA MET A 14 -3.16 38.69 -20.73
C MET A 14 -3.21 38.99 -22.24
N PRO A 15 -2.85 40.22 -22.65
CA PRO A 15 -3.04 40.71 -24.02
C PRO A 15 -1.87 40.35 -24.94
N SER A 16 -2.17 40.30 -26.24
CA SER A 16 -1.23 40.14 -27.34
C SER A 16 -0.37 41.39 -27.57
N THR A 17 0.95 41.25 -27.60
CA THR A 17 1.86 42.26 -28.20
C THR A 17 2.95 41.61 -29.05
N SER A 18 3.10 42.20 -30.22
CA SER A 18 3.99 41.91 -31.34
C SER A 18 5.45 42.39 -31.16
N SER A 19 6.31 41.93 -32.08
CA SER A 19 7.54 42.55 -32.64
C SER A 19 8.96 42.17 -32.14
N SER A 20 9.69 41.50 -33.05
CA SER A 20 11.02 41.82 -33.64
C SER A 20 12.37 41.56 -32.94
N SER A 21 13.28 41.01 -33.78
CA SER A 21 14.74 41.20 -33.91
C SER A 21 15.78 40.41 -33.06
N SER A 22 16.45 39.49 -33.76
CA SER A 22 17.92 39.26 -33.87
C SER A 22 18.84 39.30 -32.64
N SER A 23 19.58 38.20 -32.41
CA SER A 23 21.04 38.06 -32.63
C SER A 23 21.66 36.97 -31.72
N PHE A 24 22.76 36.41 -32.24
CA PHE A 24 23.55 35.27 -31.78
C PHE A 24 23.93 35.27 -30.30
N GLN A 25 23.90 34.09 -29.65
CA GLN A 25 24.74 33.83 -28.48
C GLN A 25 25.08 32.34 -28.31
N GLU A 26 26.32 32.14 -27.86
CA GLU A 26 27.06 30.92 -27.60
C GLU A 26 26.32 29.75 -26.95
N GLN A 27 26.80 28.56 -27.34
CA GLN A 27 26.47 27.28 -26.75
C GLN A 27 27.01 27.22 -25.31
N GLN A 28 26.11 27.16 -24.32
CA GLN A 28 26.34 26.49 -23.03
C GLN A 28 25.07 25.79 -22.52
N PRO A 29 25.17 24.60 -21.89
CA PRO A 29 24.01 23.78 -21.54
C PRO A 29 23.49 24.16 -20.15
N HIS A 30 22.43 24.95 -20.10
CA HIS A 30 21.70 25.19 -18.86
C HIS A 30 20.27 24.63 -18.91
N ARG A 31 20.02 23.74 -17.95
CA ARG A 31 18.75 23.52 -17.23
C ARG A 31 17.73 22.57 -17.86
N PHE A 32 17.93 21.28 -17.60
CA PHE A 32 16.83 20.32 -17.44
C PHE A 32 16.08 20.54 -16.12
N GLN A 33 15.46 21.70 -15.94
CA GLN A 33 14.41 21.89 -14.92
C GLN A 33 13.28 22.71 -15.52
N ARG A 34 12.73 22.22 -16.63
CA ARG A 34 11.33 22.50 -16.91
C ARG A 34 10.54 21.58 -16.00
N HIS A 35 9.84 22.13 -15.02
CA HIS A 35 8.69 21.47 -14.40
C HIS A 35 7.62 21.29 -15.49
N GLN A 36 7.88 20.37 -16.42
CA GLN A 36 6.91 19.93 -17.40
C GLN A 36 5.77 19.33 -16.59
N LYS A 37 4.56 19.88 -16.74
CA LYS A 37 3.34 19.26 -16.20
C LYS A 37 3.38 17.78 -16.58
N PRO A 38 3.26 16.85 -15.63
CA PRO A 38 3.42 15.44 -15.94
C PRO A 38 2.46 15.06 -17.06
N SER A 39 2.96 14.43 -18.11
CA SER A 39 2.18 14.02 -19.28
C SER A 39 0.86 13.38 -18.84
N VAL A 40 -0.22 13.65 -19.56
CA VAL A 40 -1.55 13.09 -19.30
C VAL A 40 -1.47 11.56 -19.14
N GLY A 41 -0.62 10.89 -19.94
CA GLY A 41 -0.39 9.46 -19.84
C GLY A 41 0.22 9.03 -18.49
N TYR A 42 1.16 9.81 -17.94
CA TYR A 42 1.75 9.54 -16.64
C TYR A 42 0.75 9.75 -15.49
N HIS A 43 -0.08 10.78 -15.57
CA HIS A 43 -1.19 10.97 -14.62
C HIS A 43 -2.19 9.81 -14.67
N LEU A 44 -2.58 9.38 -15.87
CA LEU A 44 -3.49 8.25 -16.06
C LEU A 44 -2.89 6.95 -15.53
N TYR A 45 -1.60 6.73 -15.75
CA TYR A 45 -0.84 5.62 -15.19
C TYR A 45 -0.85 5.65 -13.66
N LEU A 46 -0.50 6.78 -13.02
CA LEU A 46 -0.50 6.91 -11.57
C LEU A 46 -1.90 6.67 -10.97
N TYR A 47 -2.94 7.22 -11.61
CA TYR A 47 -4.31 7.03 -11.17
C TYR A 47 -4.72 5.55 -11.25
N ARG A 48 -4.40 4.87 -12.35
CA ARG A 48 -4.61 3.41 -12.49
C ARG A 48 -3.83 2.64 -11.44
N GLN A 49 -2.59 3.01 -11.17
CA GLN A 49 -1.76 2.36 -10.16
C GLN A 49 -2.35 2.54 -8.76
N GLN A 50 -2.90 3.72 -8.46
CA GLN A 50 -3.56 4.01 -7.20
C GLN A 50 -4.91 3.28 -7.05
N LEU A 51 -5.68 3.14 -8.14
CA LEU A 51 -6.89 2.31 -8.17
C LEU A 51 -6.55 0.81 -8.05
N ALA A 52 -5.42 0.38 -8.61
CA ALA A 52 -4.93 -0.99 -8.53
C ALA A 52 -4.36 -1.34 -7.14
N GLN A 53 -3.99 -0.34 -6.33
CA GLN A 53 -3.65 -0.56 -4.93
C GLN A 53 -4.89 -1.06 -4.20
N ARG A 54 -4.95 -2.38 -4.07
CA ARG A 54 -5.98 -3.07 -3.29
C ARG A 54 -5.85 -2.57 -1.84
N ASN A 55 -6.83 -1.79 -1.37
CA ASN A 55 -6.93 -1.31 0.02
C ASN A 55 -7.20 -2.49 0.97
N VAL A 56 -6.24 -3.40 1.09
CA VAL A 56 -6.33 -4.56 1.96
C VAL A 56 -6.01 -4.12 3.37
N GLU A 57 -7.05 -4.02 4.19
CA GLU A 57 -6.91 -3.85 5.63
C GLU A 57 -6.33 -5.14 6.24
N TYR A 58 -5.00 -5.21 6.32
CA TYR A 58 -4.28 -6.41 6.79
C TYR A 58 -4.73 -6.84 8.18
N ILE A 59 -5.09 -5.91 9.07
CA ILE A 59 -5.62 -6.23 10.39
C ILE A 59 -6.96 -6.97 10.31
N ARG A 60 -7.84 -6.59 9.38
CA ARG A 60 -9.14 -7.23 9.16
C ARG A 60 -8.93 -8.62 8.58
N LEU A 61 -8.01 -8.75 7.62
CA LEU A 61 -7.65 -10.03 7.03
C LEU A 61 -7.04 -11.00 8.06
N SER A 62 -6.09 -10.56 8.88
CA SER A 62 -5.48 -11.41 9.92
C SER A 62 -6.48 -11.82 10.99
N LYS A 63 -7.42 -10.93 11.38
CA LYS A 63 -8.53 -11.29 12.28
C LYS A 63 -9.43 -12.37 11.67
N ALA A 64 -9.84 -12.22 10.41
CA ALA A 64 -10.67 -13.22 9.73
C ALA A 64 -9.96 -14.57 9.65
N LYS A 65 -8.69 -14.59 9.24
CA LYS A 65 -7.85 -15.80 9.23
C LYS A 65 -7.76 -16.43 10.62
N TYR A 66 -7.65 -15.62 11.67
CA TYR A 66 -7.58 -16.10 13.05
C TYR A 66 -8.87 -16.82 13.44
N CYS A 67 -10.03 -16.17 13.24
CA CYS A 67 -11.33 -16.76 13.56
C CYS A 67 -11.60 -18.06 12.80
N ILE A 68 -11.28 -18.10 11.50
CA ILE A 68 -11.42 -19.30 10.66
C ILE A 68 -10.51 -20.41 11.19
N THR A 69 -9.25 -20.11 11.49
CA THR A 69 -8.28 -21.10 12.00
C THR A 69 -8.70 -21.63 13.37
N ASP A 70 -9.16 -20.77 14.27
CA ASP A 70 -9.60 -21.14 15.63
C ASP A 70 -10.84 -22.06 15.58
N THR A 71 -11.78 -21.75 14.67
CA THR A 71 -12.95 -22.58 14.41
C THR A 71 -12.56 -23.94 13.81
N LEU A 72 -11.65 -23.94 12.83
CA LEU A 72 -11.17 -25.16 12.19
C LEU A 72 -10.44 -26.04 13.20
N LEU A 73 -9.55 -25.47 14.02
CA LEU A 73 -8.83 -26.18 15.08
C LEU A 73 -9.79 -26.84 16.07
N SER A 74 -10.81 -26.11 16.51
CA SER A 74 -11.81 -26.65 17.42
C SER A 74 -12.62 -27.81 16.80
N LYS A 75 -12.82 -27.80 15.48
CA LYS A 75 -13.46 -28.91 14.76
C LYS A 75 -12.51 -30.09 14.59
N THR A 76 -11.27 -29.83 14.18
CA THR A 76 -10.23 -30.85 13.98
C THR A 76 -9.95 -31.60 15.28
N VAL A 77 -9.76 -30.89 16.40
CA VAL A 77 -9.51 -31.52 17.71
C VAL A 77 -10.70 -32.35 18.19
N ARG A 78 -11.95 -31.90 17.96
CA ARG A 78 -13.15 -32.68 18.33
C ARG A 78 -13.35 -33.93 17.49
N ASN A 79 -12.94 -33.90 16.22
CA ASN A 79 -13.11 -35.01 15.29
C ASN A 79 -11.95 -35.99 15.30
N LEU A 80 -10.95 -35.77 16.15
CA LEU A 80 -9.74 -36.58 16.25
C LEU A 80 -10.08 -37.91 16.94
N LYS A 81 -10.41 -38.93 16.14
CA LYS A 81 -10.84 -40.25 16.62
C LYS A 81 -9.68 -41.25 16.77
N GLY A 82 -8.57 -41.00 16.09
CA GLY A 82 -7.33 -41.77 16.23
C GLY A 82 -6.14 -40.83 16.12
N CYS A 83 -5.11 -40.99 16.94
CA CYS A 83 -3.94 -40.11 16.90
C CYS A 83 -3.02 -40.46 15.72
N SER A 84 -3.53 -40.31 14.49
CA SER A 84 -2.70 -40.45 13.30
C SER A 84 -1.67 -39.32 13.28
N ILE A 85 -0.46 -39.66 12.86
CA ILE A 85 0.66 -38.71 12.75
C ILE A 85 0.26 -37.51 11.87
N ASP A 86 -0.53 -37.73 10.82
CA ASP A 86 -0.93 -36.67 9.90
C ASP A 86 -2.00 -35.75 10.50
N GLU A 87 -2.92 -36.29 11.31
CA GLU A 87 -3.89 -35.49 12.06
C GLU A 87 -3.17 -34.63 13.11
N LEU A 88 -2.19 -35.21 13.82
CA LEU A 88 -1.38 -34.49 14.79
C LEU A 88 -0.56 -33.36 14.15
N LYS A 89 0.07 -33.62 12.99
CA LYS A 89 0.74 -32.58 12.19
C LYS A 89 -0.23 -31.47 11.78
N THR A 90 -1.44 -31.84 11.36
CA THR A 90 -2.48 -30.88 10.96
C THR A 90 -2.86 -29.97 12.13
N VAL A 91 -3.10 -30.53 13.31
CA VAL A 91 -3.38 -29.76 14.53
C VAL A 91 -2.21 -28.85 14.89
N ASN A 92 -0.97 -29.36 14.89
CA ASN A 92 0.22 -28.57 15.19
C ASN A 92 0.37 -27.37 14.24
N ASN A 93 0.21 -27.60 12.94
CA ASN A 93 0.27 -26.55 11.93
C ASN A 93 -0.78 -25.46 12.18
N GLN A 94 -2.01 -25.84 12.53
CA GLN A 94 -3.08 -24.89 12.86
C GLN A 94 -2.77 -24.09 14.14
N ILE A 95 -2.22 -24.73 15.18
CA ILE A 95 -1.79 -24.06 16.42
C ILE A 95 -0.68 -23.04 16.14
N VAL A 96 0.36 -23.45 15.42
CA VAL A 96 1.48 -22.57 15.04
C VAL A 96 0.97 -21.39 14.21
N PHE A 97 0.11 -21.65 13.24
CA PHE A 97 -0.46 -20.61 12.39
C PHE A 97 -1.34 -19.62 13.17
N ARG A 98 -2.19 -20.13 14.09
CA ARG A 98 -2.98 -19.31 15.01
C ARG A 98 -2.10 -18.39 15.85
N HIS A 99 -0.98 -18.90 16.37
CA HIS A 99 -0.03 -18.10 17.13
C HIS A 99 0.61 -17.00 16.28
N LYS A 100 1.04 -17.33 15.05
CA LYS A 100 1.55 -16.34 14.07
C LYS A 100 0.52 -15.24 13.79
N LEU A 101 -0.75 -15.59 13.59
CA LEU A 101 -1.82 -14.62 13.35
C LEU A 101 -2.07 -13.71 14.56
N LYS A 102 -2.04 -14.24 15.78
CA LYS A 102 -2.15 -13.45 17.01
C LYS A 102 -1.05 -12.39 17.07
N HIS A 103 0.20 -12.78 16.83
CA HIS A 103 1.33 -11.86 16.79
C HIS A 103 1.21 -10.80 15.70
N GLN A 104 0.79 -11.19 14.50
CA GLN A 104 0.55 -10.24 13.40
C GLN A 104 -0.51 -9.20 13.78
N ILE A 105 -1.62 -9.61 14.39
CA ILE A 105 -2.67 -8.69 14.83
C ILE A 105 -2.13 -7.71 15.88
N LEU A 106 -1.35 -8.20 16.86
CA LEU A 106 -0.73 -7.36 17.88
C LEU A 106 0.25 -6.35 17.26
N ARG A 107 1.14 -6.80 16.37
CA ARG A 107 2.06 -5.93 15.64
C ARG A 107 1.31 -4.86 14.85
N LEU A 108 0.29 -5.24 14.09
CA LEU A 108 -0.51 -4.30 13.30
C LEU A 108 -1.25 -3.28 14.17
N ARG A 109 -1.70 -3.68 15.38
CA ARG A 109 -2.28 -2.73 16.36
C ARG A 109 -1.24 -1.73 16.85
N LYS A 110 -0.03 -2.17 17.19
CA LYS A 110 1.07 -1.29 17.60
C LYS A 110 1.45 -0.31 16.49
N LEU A 111 1.59 -0.78 15.26
CA LEU A 111 1.88 0.07 14.10
C LEU A 111 0.77 1.11 13.86
N LYS A 112 -0.50 0.69 14.00
CA LYS A 112 -1.64 1.60 13.91
C LYS A 112 -1.60 2.68 15.00
N SER A 113 -1.24 2.34 16.25
CA SER A 113 -1.10 3.36 17.31
C SER A 113 0.07 4.32 17.07
N LEU A 114 1.09 3.91 16.33
CA LEU A 114 2.20 4.76 15.88
C LEU A 114 1.88 5.58 14.62
N GLY A 115 0.64 5.51 14.11
CA GLY A 115 0.20 6.23 12.91
C GLY A 115 0.53 5.53 11.58
N ILE A 116 1.18 4.36 11.60
CA ILE A 116 1.49 3.58 10.41
C ILE A 116 0.25 2.75 10.02
N LYS A 117 -0.42 3.17 8.94
CA LYS A 117 -1.63 2.50 8.42
C LYS A 117 -1.26 1.39 7.45
N ASN A 118 -2.00 0.27 7.50
CA ASN A 118 -1.91 -0.83 6.54
C ASN A 118 -0.50 -1.36 6.25
N ALA A 119 0.35 -1.45 7.28
CA ALA A 119 1.66 -2.06 7.16
C ALA A 119 1.56 -3.51 6.65
N ASN A 120 2.38 -3.85 5.65
CA ASN A 120 2.40 -5.18 5.07
C ASN A 120 3.00 -6.18 6.09
N PRO A 121 2.26 -7.22 6.50
CA PRO A 121 2.73 -8.19 7.49
C PRO A 121 3.90 -9.05 7.00
N LYS A 122 4.19 -9.07 5.70
CA LYS A 122 5.35 -9.76 5.11
C LYS A 122 6.64 -8.94 5.12
N MET A 123 6.59 -7.67 5.52
CA MET A 123 7.81 -6.90 5.73
C MET A 123 8.45 -7.36 7.03
N GLU A 124 9.69 -7.84 6.93
CA GLU A 124 10.57 -8.12 8.06
C GLU A 124 10.47 -6.95 9.05
N SER A 125 10.28 -7.26 10.32
CA SER A 125 10.35 -6.22 11.35
C SER A 125 11.79 -5.72 11.35
N THR A 126 12.02 -4.47 10.98
CA THR A 126 13.20 -3.75 11.47
C THR A 126 13.10 -3.79 12.99
N ASP A 127 14.13 -4.31 13.66
CA ASP A 127 14.18 -4.36 15.12
C ASP A 127 13.89 -2.96 15.68
N LEU A 128 12.78 -2.84 16.41
CA LEU A 128 12.38 -1.65 17.17
C LEU A 128 12.01 -2.09 18.58
#